data_AF-A0A928R891-F1
#
_entry.id   AF-A0A928R891-F1
#
_cell.length_a   1.000
_cell.length_b   1.000
_cell.length_c   1.000
_cell.angle_alpha   90.00
_cell.angle_beta   90.00
_cell.angle_gamma   90.00
#
_symmetry.space_group_name_H-M   'P 1'
#
loop_
_entity.id
_entity.type
_entity.pdbx_description
1 polymer ?
#
loop_
_entity_poly.entity_id
_entity_poly.type
_entity_poly.pdbx_seq_one_letter_code
_entity_poly.pdbx_strand_id
1 'polypeptide(L)' 'MNIHEGKYAWMVKIGEKGQFVIPKEAREMFDFQPGDEILVLGDIERGIAILPKAKQQDT' A
#
# COMPACT_ATOMS: atom_id res chain seq x y z
N MET A 1 7.01 23.06 11.26
CA MET A 1 6.06 22.01 10.84
C MET A 1 6.78 21.10 9.87
N ASN A 2 6.90 19.81 10.20
CA ASN A 2 7.56 18.86 9.32
C ASN A 2 6.53 18.36 8.29
N ILE A 3 6.58 18.92 7.08
CA ILE A 3 5.61 18.74 5.98
C ILE A 3 5.46 17.30 5.45
N HIS A 4 6.21 16.35 6.01
CA HIS A 4 6.29 14.95 5.59
C HIS A 4 5.80 13.95 6.64
N GLU A 5 5.26 14.42 7.77
CA GLU A 5 4.75 13.53 8.81
C GLU A 5 3.63 12.64 8.23
N GLY A 6 3.83 11.32 8.29
CA GLY A 6 2.89 10.33 7.75
C GLY A 6 2.95 10.09 6.23
N LYS A 7 3.92 10.65 5.50
CA LYS A 7 4.10 10.41 4.05
C LYS A 7 5.36 9.59 3.79
N TYR A 8 5.21 8.49 3.05
CA TYR A 8 6.29 7.53 2.79
C TYR A 8 6.32 7.11 1.32
N ALA A 9 7.51 6.78 0.81
CA ALA A 9 7.71 6.30 -0.54
C ALA A 9 8.74 5.17 -0.55
N TRP A 10 8.47 4.14 -1.36
CA TRP A 10 9.35 2.99 -1.53
C TRP A 10 9.47 2.67 -3.02
N MET A 11 10.69 2.35 -3.47
CA MET A 11 10.88 1.77 -4.79
C MET A 11 10.82 0.26 -4.69
N VAL A 12 10.00 -0.37 -5.53
CA VAL A 12 9.88 -1.82 -5.64
C VAL A 12 10.09 -2.26 -7.08
N LYS A 13 10.55 -3.50 -7.27
CA LYS A 13 10.62 -4.13 -8.59
C LYS A 13 9.38 -4.99 -8.80
N ILE A 14 8.85 -4.94 -10.02
CA ILE A 14 7.80 -5.84 -10.47
C ILE A 14 8.44 -7.18 -10.87
N GLY A 15 7.90 -8.27 -10.34
CA GLY A 15 8.29 -9.63 -10.69
C GLY A 15 7.66 -10.09 -12.01
N GLU A 16 8.06 -11.27 -12.47
CA GLU A 16 7.71 -11.81 -13.79
C GLU A 16 6.20 -11.97 -14.06
N LYS A 17 5.38 -12.07 -13.01
CA LYS A 17 3.91 -12.20 -13.13
C LYS A 17 3.17 -10.89 -12.80
N GLY A 18 3.86 -9.76 -12.81
CA GLY A 18 3.28 -8.47 -12.48
C GLY A 18 3.06 -8.23 -10.97
N GLN A 19 3.47 -9.16 -10.11
CA GLN A 19 3.39 -9.03 -8.67
C GLN A 19 4.58 -8.25 -8.10
N PHE A 20 4.40 -7.64 -6.94
CA PHE A 20 5.50 -7.07 -6.16
C PHE A 20 5.31 -7.40 -4.69
N VAL A 21 6.39 -7.28 -3.92
CA VAL A 21 6.39 -7.51 -2.48
C VAL A 21 6.15 -6.19 -1.77
N ILE A 22 5.17 -6.12 -0.88
CA ILE A 22 4.99 -4.95 0.00
C ILE A 22 6.21 -4.86 0.92
N PRO A 23 6.93 -3.71 0.94
CA PRO A 23 8.09 -3.50 1.82
C PRO A 23 7.78 -3.84 3.27
N LYS A 24 8.77 -4.37 4.00
CA LYS A 24 8.58 -4.81 5.39
C LYS A 24 8.10 -3.66 6.26
N GLU A 25 8.68 -2.48 6.08
CA GLU A 25 8.37 -1.26 6.82
C GLU A 25 6.92 -0.82 6.58
N ALA A 26 6.44 -0.93 5.34
CA ALA A 26 5.05 -0.62 5.01
C ALA A 26 4.08 -1.63 5.61
N ARG A 27 4.44 -2.93 5.62
CA ARG A 27 3.63 -3.97 6.28
C ARG A 27 3.49 -3.72 7.78
N GLU A 28 4.58 -3.39 8.46
CA GLU A 28 4.56 -3.09 9.90
C GLU A 28 3.79 -1.79 10.19
N MET A 29 3.96 -0.77 9.36
CA MET A 29 3.32 0.53 9.55
C MET A 29 1.81 0.52 9.32
N PHE A 30 1.34 -0.22 8.32
CA PHE A 30 -0.09 -0.31 7.96
C PHE A 30 -0.76 -1.58 8.49
N ASP A 31 -0.04 -2.37 9.29
CA ASP A 31 -0.48 -3.63 9.90
C ASP A 31 -1.05 -4.63 8.90
N PHE A 32 -0.35 -4.82 7.77
CA PHE A 32 -0.71 -5.84 6.78
C PHE A 32 -0.21 -7.22 7.20
N GLN A 33 -1.15 -8.14 7.47
CA GLN A 33 -0.85 -9.50 7.93
C GLN A 33 -1.04 -10.54 6.82
N PRO A 34 -0.32 -11.68 6.86
CA PRO A 34 -0.57 -12.79 5.95
C PRO A 34 -2.03 -13.25 6.01
N GLY A 35 -2.66 -13.38 4.84
CA GLY A 35 -4.08 -13.75 4.73
C GLY A 35 -5.05 -12.57 4.78
N ASP A 36 -4.57 -11.34 4.99
CA ASP A 36 -5.40 -10.15 4.80
C ASP A 36 -5.82 -9.99 3.33
N GLU A 37 -7.08 -9.64 3.17
CA GLU A 37 -7.61 -9.11 1.93
C GLU A 37 -7.42 -7.60 1.90
N ILE A 38 -6.84 -7.08 0.82
CA ILE A 38 -6.52 -5.65 0.65
C ILE A 38 -7.30 -5.07 -0.53
N LEU A 39 -7.71 -3.80 -0.40
CA LEU A 39 -8.38 -3.07 -1.47
C LEU A 39 -7.32 -2.37 -2.30
N VAL A 40 -7.29 -2.69 -3.58
CA VAL A 40 -6.45 -2.04 -4.59
C VAL A 40 -7.35 -1.15 -5.44
N LEU A 41 -7.12 0.15 -5.41
CA LEU A 41 -7.77 1.11 -6.30
C LEU A 41 -6.83 1.43 -7.46
N GLY A 42 -7.40 1.58 -8.66
CA GLY A 42 -6.69 1.99 -9.85
C GLY A 42 -7.32 3.23 -10.46
N ASP A 43 -6.48 4.19 -10.81
CA ASP A 43 -6.82 5.38 -11.56
C ASP A 43 -5.80 5.55 -12.69
N ILE A 44 -6.27 5.82 -13.91
CA ILE A 44 -5.40 5.85 -15.09
C ILE A 44 -4.37 7.00 -15.01
N GLU A 45 -4.74 8.14 -14.44
CA GLU A 45 -3.87 9.32 -14.37
C GLU A 45 -2.99 9.32 -13.12
N ARG A 46 -3.45 8.67 -12.03
CA ARG A 46 -2.81 8.72 -10.70
C ARG A 46 -2.10 7.43 -10.30
N GLY A 47 -2.36 6.33 -11.00
CA GLY A 47 -1.77 5.02 -10.73
C GLY A 47 -2.57 4.18 -9.74
N ILE A 48 -1.86 3.39 -8.93
CA ILE A 48 -2.47 2.43 -7.99
C ILE A 48 -2.34 2.90 -6.54
N ALA A 49 -3.39 2.65 -5.75
CA ALA A 49 -3.38 2.87 -4.31
C ALA A 49 -3.80 1.59 -3.57
N ILE A 50 -3.10 1.26 -2.49
CA ILE A 50 -3.45 0.17 -1.57
C ILE A 50 -3.96 0.79 -0.28
N LEU A 51 -5.18 0.45 0.13
CA LEU A 51 -5.76 0.95 1.38
C LEU A 51 -5.56 -0.04 2.54
N PRO A 52 -5.33 0.46 3.76
CA PRO A 52 -5.32 -0.37 4.96
C PRO A 52 -6.72 -0.88 5.27
N LYS A 53 -6.79 -2.07 5.88
CA LYS A 53 -8.03 -2.76 6.23
C LYS A 53 -9.01 -1.91 7.04
N ALA A 54 -8.49 -1.14 8.00
CA ALA A 54 -9.29 -0.28 8.86
C ALA A 54 -10.12 0.77 8.09
N LYS A 55 -9.72 1.14 6.86
CA LYS A 55 -10.47 2.12 6.04
C LYS A 55 -11.45 1.47 5.06
N GLN A 56 -11.53 0.15 5.00
CA GLN A 56 -12.43 -0.57 4.11
C GLN A 56 -13.86 -0.70 4.66
N GLN A 57 -14.06 -0.56 5.98
CA GLN A 57 -15.40 -0.68 6.60
C GLN A 57 -16.19 0.64 6.58
N ASP A 58 -15.51 1.77 6.35
CA ASP A 58 -16.10 3.12 6.34
C ASP A 58 -16.34 3.67 4.91
N THR A 59 -16.18 2.84 3.86
CA THR A 59 -16.49 3.18 2.45
C THR A 59 -17.61 2.30 1.93
#